data_AF-A0A497B9X1-F1
#
_entry.id   AF-A0A497B9X1-F1
#
_cell.length_a   1.000
_cell.length_b   1.000
_cell.length_c   1.000
_cell.angle_alpha   90.00
_cell.angle_beta   90.00
_cell.angle_gamma   90.00
#
_symmetry.space_group_name_H-M   'P 1'
#
loop_
_entity.id
_entity.type
_entity.pdbx_description
1 polymer ?
#
loop_
_entity_poly.entity_id
_entity_poly.type
_entity_poly.pdbx_seq_one_letter_code
_entity_poly.pdbx_strand_id
1 'polypeptide(L)'
;MAYCDVTDVEQLMQTKFTLSGHPTPTDVEEFVDFTAANLDGVIQASGYATPVTVATAIALLKKYNSFGAAVAVWHAGYVSDTAPARVEYWQEQYNGFIARVRRGEQELPGLTPTSDLQPAFEIVAFPERV
;
A
#
# COMPACT_ATOMS: atom_id res chain seq x y z
N MET A 1 -5.90 8.29 -6.88
CA MET A 1 -5.59 9.56 -6.16
C MET A 1 -4.48 9.25 -5.19
N ALA A 2 -3.40 10.03 -5.14
CA ALA A 2 -2.34 9.78 -4.16
C ALA A 2 -2.85 9.88 -2.72
N TYR A 3 -2.46 8.92 -1.87
CA TYR A 3 -2.83 8.92 -0.45
C TYR A 3 -1.79 9.62 0.44
N CYS A 4 -0.58 9.82 -0.07
CA CYS A 4 0.50 10.54 0.59
C CYS A 4 1.14 11.52 -0.40
N ASP A 5 2.01 12.38 0.08
CA ASP A 5 2.79 13.31 -0.74
C ASP A 5 4.31 13.02 -0.63
N VAL A 6 5.12 13.81 -1.35
CA VAL A 6 6.58 13.72 -1.28
C VAL A 6 7.08 14.00 0.15
N THR A 7 6.44 14.91 0.88
CA THR A 7 6.86 15.27 2.25
C THR A 7 6.71 14.08 3.21
N ASP A 8 5.66 13.27 3.05
CA ASP A 8 5.47 12.05 3.83
C ASP A 8 6.60 11.04 3.60
N VAL A 9 7.04 10.88 2.35
CA VAL A 9 8.16 10.00 1.98
C VAL A 9 9.48 10.54 2.54
N GLU A 10 9.70 11.85 2.45
CA GLU A 10 10.88 12.51 3.05
C GLU A 10 10.94 12.30 4.57
N GLN A 11 9.82 12.44 5.26
CA GLN A 11 9.72 12.22 6.71
C GLN A 11 10.02 10.77 7.07
N LEU A 12 9.49 9.82 6.31
CA LEU A 12 9.70 8.40 6.52
C LEU A 12 11.16 7.99 6.28
N MET A 13 11.76 8.47 5.18
CA MET A 13 13.14 8.13 4.81
C MET A 13 14.19 8.94 5.57
N GLN A 14 13.77 10.03 6.22
CA GLN A 14 14.63 11.04 6.84
C GLN A 14 15.62 11.65 5.85
N THR A 15 15.17 11.85 4.61
CA THR A 15 15.96 12.36 3.49
C THR A 15 15.17 13.44 2.77
N LYS A 16 15.84 14.51 2.34
CA LYS A 16 15.26 15.55 1.50
C LYS A 16 15.59 15.31 0.04
N PHE A 17 14.60 15.39 -0.84
CA PHE A 17 14.80 15.28 -2.28
C PHE A 17 15.04 16.66 -2.87
N THR A 18 15.95 16.75 -3.83
CA THR A 18 16.32 18.02 -4.46
C THR A 18 16.21 17.88 -5.97
N LEU A 19 16.01 18.99 -6.68
CA LEU A 19 15.86 18.99 -8.14
C LEU A 19 17.10 18.48 -8.90
N SER A 20 18.26 18.49 -8.26
CA SER A 20 19.52 17.95 -8.80
C SER A 20 19.91 16.59 -8.20
N GLY A 21 19.09 16.05 -7.30
CA GLY A 21 19.32 14.76 -6.65
C GLY A 21 18.72 13.61 -7.44
N HIS A 22 19.11 12.39 -7.07
CA HIS A 22 18.49 11.18 -7.58
C HIS A 22 18.00 10.31 -6.41
N PRO A 23 16.70 9.97 -6.36
CA PRO A 23 15.61 10.49 -7.21
C PRO A 23 15.27 11.97 -6.93
N THR A 24 14.68 12.63 -7.94
CA THR A 24 14.15 14.01 -7.83
C THR A 24 12.77 14.01 -7.16
N PRO A 25 12.28 15.15 -6.65
CA PRO A 25 10.91 15.24 -6.12
C PRO A 25 9.83 14.79 -7.10
N THR A 26 10.01 15.05 -8.39
CA THR A 26 9.09 14.60 -9.45
C THR A 26 9.10 13.07 -9.59
N ASP A 27 10.27 12.43 -9.56
CA ASP A 27 10.35 10.96 -9.57
C ASP A 27 9.66 10.37 -8.34
N VAL A 28 9.82 10.99 -7.17
CA VAL A 28 9.14 10.56 -5.93
C VAL A 28 7.62 10.68 -6.06
N GLU A 29 7.13 11.77 -6.65
CA GLU A 29 5.69 11.96 -6.92
C GLU A 29 5.15 10.88 -7.85
N GLU A 30 5.89 10.51 -8.91
CA GLU A 30 5.52 9.40 -9.79
C GLU A 30 5.46 8.05 -9.05
N PHE A 31 6.40 7.78 -8.14
CA PHE A 31 6.35 6.56 -7.31
C PHE A 31 5.18 6.55 -6.33
N VAL A 32 4.82 7.72 -5.78
CA VAL A 32 3.65 7.89 -4.91
C VAL A 32 2.37 7.62 -5.69
N ASP A 33 2.24 8.14 -6.91
CA ASP A 33 1.08 7.93 -7.77
C ASP A 33 0.96 6.48 -8.24
N PHE A 34 2.09 5.86 -8.63
CA PHE A 34 2.14 4.45 -9.00
C PHE A 34 1.70 3.54 -7.85
N THR A 35 2.21 3.80 -6.64
CA THR A 35 1.86 3.02 -5.45
C THR A 35 0.39 3.20 -5.09
N ALA A 36 -0.14 4.42 -5.21
CA ALA A 36 -1.54 4.70 -4.94
C ALA A 36 -2.47 3.98 -5.94
N ALA A 37 -2.11 3.97 -7.23
CA ALA A 37 -2.85 3.23 -8.25
C ALA A 37 -2.84 1.71 -7.99
N ASN A 38 -1.74 1.16 -7.50
CA ASN A 38 -1.65 -0.26 -7.12
C ASN A 38 -2.57 -0.56 -5.92
N LEU A 39 -2.53 0.28 -4.89
CA LEU A 39 -3.44 0.19 -3.75
C LEU A 39 -4.91 0.26 -4.20
N ASP A 40 -5.26 1.24 -5.05
CA ASP A 40 -6.62 1.38 -5.61
C ASP A 40 -7.05 0.11 -6.35
N GLY A 41 -6.18 -0.47 -7.17
CA GLY A 41 -6.46 -1.72 -7.88
C GLY A 41 -6.72 -2.90 -6.95
N VAL A 42 -5.96 -3.01 -5.85
CA VAL A 42 -6.14 -4.07 -4.84
C VAL A 42 -7.44 -3.87 -4.05
N ILE A 43 -7.73 -2.63 -3.65
CA ILE A 43 -8.93 -2.27 -2.89
C ILE A 43 -10.19 -2.52 -3.72
N GLN A 44 -10.17 -2.11 -4.99
CA GLN A 44 -11.27 -2.35 -5.92
C GLN A 44 -11.48 -3.84 -6.18
N ALA A 45 -10.41 -4.63 -6.33
CA ALA A 45 -10.50 -6.08 -6.46
C ALA A 45 -11.09 -6.76 -5.22
N SER A 46 -10.88 -6.19 -4.03
CA SER A 46 -11.48 -6.63 -2.77
C SER A 46 -12.92 -6.11 -2.54
N GLY A 47 -13.53 -5.46 -3.55
CA GLY A 47 -14.94 -5.06 -3.52
C GLY A 47 -15.23 -3.70 -2.89
N TYR A 48 -14.21 -2.92 -2.53
CA TYR A 48 -14.40 -1.56 -2.03
C TYR A 48 -14.51 -0.56 -3.18
N ALA A 49 -15.31 0.49 -2.99
CA ALA A 49 -15.42 1.57 -3.96
C ALA A 49 -14.13 2.41 -4.00
N THR A 50 -13.67 2.72 -5.20
CA THR A 50 -12.60 3.68 -5.47
C THR A 50 -13.18 4.87 -6.25
N PRO A 51 -12.75 6.12 -5.98
CA PRO A 51 -11.76 6.53 -5.00
C PRO A 51 -12.26 6.41 -3.55
N VAL A 52 -11.36 6.06 -2.63
CA VAL A 52 -11.67 6.00 -1.19
C VAL A 52 -11.83 7.42 -0.64
N THR A 53 -12.98 7.70 -0.02
CA THR A 53 -13.33 9.03 0.53
C THR A 53 -13.31 9.09 2.06
N VAL A 54 -13.32 7.94 2.73
CA VAL A 54 -13.40 7.86 4.19
C VAL A 54 -12.06 8.19 4.82
N ALA A 55 -12.02 9.23 5.65
CA ALA A 55 -10.78 9.78 6.23
C ALA A 55 -9.94 8.74 7.01
N THR A 56 -10.59 7.83 7.76
CA THR A 56 -9.90 6.78 8.52
C THR A 56 -9.24 5.76 7.60
N ALA A 57 -9.89 5.39 6.50
CA ALA A 57 -9.31 4.53 5.48
C ALA A 57 -8.17 5.26 4.75
N ILE A 58 -8.35 6.55 4.39
CA ILE A 58 -7.31 7.37 3.78
C ILE A 58 -6.06 7.45 4.67
N ALA A 59 -6.22 7.63 5.99
CA ALA A 59 -5.08 7.67 6.92
C ALA A 59 -4.30 6.35 6.97
N LEU A 60 -5.01 5.22 6.89
CA LEU A 60 -4.38 3.89 6.80
C LEU A 60 -3.64 3.72 5.46
N LEU A 61 -4.29 4.10 4.35
CA LEU A 61 -3.73 4.00 3.01
C LEU A 61 -2.54 4.93 2.82
N LYS A 62 -2.56 6.12 3.43
CA LYS A 62 -1.44 7.06 3.46
C LYS A 62 -0.17 6.40 3.99
N LYS A 63 -0.28 5.65 5.08
CA LYS A 63 0.84 4.90 5.67
C LYS A 63 1.42 3.89 4.68
N TYR A 64 0.58 3.04 4.09
CA TYR A 64 1.07 2.00 3.17
C TYR A 64 1.52 2.56 1.81
N ASN A 65 0.90 3.66 1.35
CA ASN A 65 1.35 4.37 0.16
C ASN A 65 2.77 4.92 0.37
N SER A 66 3.03 5.51 1.54
CA SER A 66 4.36 6.01 1.90
C SER A 66 5.42 4.89 1.96
N PHE A 67 5.04 3.68 2.43
CA PHE A 67 5.95 2.53 2.44
C PHE A 67 6.28 2.03 1.03
N GLY A 68 5.27 1.83 0.19
CA GLY A 68 5.49 1.38 -1.19
C GLY A 68 6.31 2.40 -2.00
N ALA A 69 5.99 3.68 -1.86
CA ALA A 69 6.75 4.76 -2.49
C ALA A 69 8.20 4.82 -1.99
N ALA A 70 8.43 4.74 -0.67
CA ALA A 70 9.79 4.78 -0.11
C ALA A 70 10.66 3.60 -0.56
N VAL A 71 10.07 2.41 -0.73
CA VAL A 71 10.77 1.24 -1.27
C VAL A 71 11.16 1.48 -2.73
N ALA A 72 10.23 1.98 -3.54
CA ALA A 72 10.51 2.30 -4.95
C ALA A 72 11.59 3.39 -5.10
N VAL A 73 11.50 4.45 -4.30
CA VAL A 73 12.50 5.52 -4.23
C VAL A 73 13.87 4.98 -3.81
N TRP A 74 13.92 4.09 -2.81
CA TRP A 74 15.19 3.49 -2.40
C TRP A 74 15.83 2.69 -3.54
N HIS A 75 15.07 1.84 -4.22
CA HIS A 75 15.58 1.07 -5.36
C HIS A 75 15.95 1.94 -6.57
N ALA A 76 15.30 3.08 -6.76
CA ALA A 76 15.63 4.03 -7.81
C ALA A 76 16.92 4.82 -7.51
N GLY A 77 17.14 5.21 -6.25
CA GLY A 77 18.29 6.03 -5.84
C GLY A 77 19.53 5.26 -5.44
N TYR A 78 19.38 4.03 -4.92
CA TYR A 78 20.47 3.23 -4.39
C TYR A 78 20.59 1.91 -5.15
N VAL A 79 21.63 1.80 -5.97
CA VAL A 79 22.02 0.55 -6.61
C VAL A 79 22.81 -0.28 -5.59
N SER A 80 22.11 -1.03 -4.75
CA SER A 80 22.73 -1.98 -3.82
C SER A 80 21.92 -3.28 -3.78
N ASP A 81 22.62 -4.41 -3.78
CA ASP A 81 22.03 -5.74 -3.65
C ASP A 81 21.47 -6.00 -2.24
N THR A 82 21.83 -5.17 -1.25
CA THR A 82 21.39 -5.33 0.13
C THR A 82 20.60 -4.11 0.58
N ALA A 83 19.29 -4.30 0.73
CA ALA A 83 18.42 -3.30 1.33
C ALA A 83 18.73 -3.17 2.82
N PRO A 84 18.77 -1.96 3.38
CA PRO A 84 18.84 -1.80 4.83
C PRO A 84 17.56 -2.34 5.46
N ALA A 85 17.66 -2.89 6.69
CA ALA A 85 16.54 -3.51 7.40
C ALA A 85 15.25 -2.66 7.46
N ARG A 86 15.37 -1.32 7.45
CA ARG A 86 14.21 -0.41 7.39
C ARG A 86 13.43 -0.52 6.08
N VAL A 87 14.11 -0.67 4.94
CA VAL A 87 13.50 -0.79 3.61
C VAL A 87 12.84 -2.16 3.47
N GLU A 88 13.51 -3.22 3.94
CA GLU A 88 12.92 -4.56 4.02
C GLU A 88 11.64 -4.55 4.86
N TYR A 89 11.67 -3.92 6.03
CA TYR A 89 10.49 -3.76 6.87
C TYR A 89 9.35 -3.04 6.14
N TRP A 90 9.61 -1.91 5.45
CA TRP A 90 8.58 -1.20 4.69
C TRP A 90 7.98 -2.07 3.58
N GLN A 91 8.83 -2.82 2.88
CA GLN A 91 8.41 -3.74 1.83
C GLN A 91 7.54 -4.88 2.38
N GLU A 92 7.94 -5.49 3.49
CA GLU A 92 7.16 -6.53 4.16
C GLU A 92 5.82 -6.00 4.66
N GLN A 93 5.78 -4.81 5.26
CA GLN A 93 4.53 -4.20 5.73
C GLN A 93 3.59 -3.89 4.57
N TYR A 94 4.11 -3.34 3.47
CA TYR A 94 3.34 -3.05 2.26
C TYR A 94 2.78 -4.33 1.61
N ASN A 95 3.65 -5.32 1.37
CA ASN A 95 3.26 -6.60 0.78
C ASN A 95 2.28 -7.37 1.67
N GLY A 96 2.52 -7.35 2.98
CA GLY A 96 1.65 -7.95 3.97
C GLY A 96 0.27 -7.30 3.98
N PHE A 97 0.20 -5.97 3.88
CA PHE A 97 -1.07 -5.26 3.76
C PHE A 97 -1.84 -5.67 2.50
N ILE A 98 -1.20 -5.64 1.33
CA ILE A 98 -1.82 -6.07 0.07
C ILE A 98 -2.32 -7.52 0.16
N ALA A 99 -1.51 -8.42 0.72
CA ALA A 99 -1.89 -9.81 0.88
C ALA A 99 -3.12 -9.98 1.78
N ARG A 100 -3.18 -9.27 2.91
CA ARG A 100 -4.33 -9.32 3.82
C ARG A 100 -5.59 -8.71 3.19
N VAL A 101 -5.48 -7.60 2.45
CA VAL A 101 -6.63 -6.98 1.75
C VAL A 101 -7.17 -7.94 0.69
N ARG A 102 -6.30 -8.62 -0.08
CA ARG A 102 -6.71 -9.62 -1.08
C ARG A 102 -7.38 -10.85 -0.46
N ARG A 103 -6.98 -11.24 0.74
CA ARG A 103 -7.58 -12.37 1.48
C ARG A 103 -8.86 -12.00 2.24
N GLY A 104 -9.20 -10.71 2.32
CA GLY A 104 -10.30 -10.22 3.16
C GLY A 104 -9.98 -10.23 4.66
N GLU A 105 -8.73 -10.47 5.06
CA GLU A 105 -8.27 -10.45 6.46
C GLU A 105 -8.06 -9.02 6.97
N GLN A 106 -7.94 -8.05 6.06
CA GLN A 106 -7.78 -6.63 6.37
C GLN A 106 -9.01 -5.86 5.90
N GLU A 107 -9.79 -5.38 6.86
CA GLU A 107 -10.86 -4.41 6.60
C GLU A 107 -10.29 -2.99 6.50
N LEU A 108 -10.96 -2.17 5.69
CA LEU A 108 -10.69 -0.74 5.62
C LEU A 108 -11.58 0.01 6.62
N PRO A 109 -11.01 0.72 7.60
CA PRO A 109 -11.78 1.35 8.67
C PRO A 109 -12.81 2.35 8.14
N GLY A 110 -14.08 2.12 8.47
CA GLY A 110 -15.18 3.01 8.11
C GLY A 110 -15.70 2.84 6.67
N LEU A 111 -15.23 1.83 5.94
CA LEU A 111 -15.79 1.42 4.66
C LEU A 111 -16.50 0.08 4.80
N THR A 112 -17.60 -0.07 4.08
CA THR A 112 -18.25 -1.37 3.88
C THR A 112 -17.94 -1.82 2.46
N PRO A 113 -17.56 -3.09 2.25
CA PRO A 113 -17.43 -3.65 0.91
C PRO A 113 -18.74 -3.48 0.13
N THR A 114 -18.64 -3.06 -1.13
CA THR A 114 -19.78 -2.85 -2.04
C THR A 114 -20.35 -4.17 -2.55
N SER A 115 -19.58 -5.25 -2.42
CA SER A 115 -19.92 -6.56 -2.96
C SER A 115 -20.27 -7.51 -1.82
N ASP A 116 -21.43 -8.17 -1.93
CA ASP A 116 -21.84 -9.33 -1.12
C ASP A 116 -21.03 -10.60 -1.44
N LEU A 117 -19.88 -10.45 -2.11
CA LEU A 117 -19.00 -11.57 -2.42
C LEU A 117 -18.43 -12.05 -1.10
N GLN A 118 -19.09 -13.07 -0.53
CA GLN A 118 -18.51 -13.92 0.49
C GLN A 118 -17.05 -14.21 0.12
N PRO A 119 -16.13 -14.26 1.11
CA PRO A 119 -14.76 -14.67 0.84
C PRO A 119 -14.79 -15.94 -0.01
N ALA A 120 -14.05 -15.97 -1.12
CA ALA A 120 -14.12 -17.00 -2.17
C ALA A 120 -13.76 -18.44 -1.70
N PHE A 121 -13.64 -18.65 -0.40
CA PHE A 121 -13.38 -19.90 0.29
C PHE A 121 -14.27 -19.95 1.53
N GLU A 122 -15.55 -20.27 1.31
CA GLU A 122 -16.36 -20.89 2.35
C GLU A 122 -15.67 -22.22 2.69
N ILE A 123 -15.09 -22.33 3.89
CA ILE A 123 -14.61 -23.61 4.41
C ILE A 123 -15.86 -24.46 4.57
N VAL A 124 -16.12 -25.36 3.62
CA VAL A 124 -17.18 -26.36 3.72
C VAL A 124 -16.83 -27.23 4.92
N ALA A 125 -17.49 -26.99 6.05
CA ALA A 125 -17.42 -27.88 7.20
C ALA A 125 -18.02 -29.22 6.76
N PHE A 126 -17.16 -30.23 6.59
CA PHE A 126 -17.63 -31.59 6.32
C PHE A 126 -18.50 -32.04 7.49
N PRO A 127 -19.75 -32.47 7.27
CA PRO A 127 -20.54 -33.06 8.35
C PRO A 127 -19.83 -34.32 8.83
N GLU A 128 -19.56 -34.39 10.13
CA GLU A 128 -19.06 -35.61 10.79
C GLU A 128 -20.00 -36.76 10.44
N ARG A 129 -19.45 -37.79 9.78
CA ARG A 129 -20.19 -39.02 9.51
C ARG A 129 -20.47 -39.71 10.84
N VAL A 130 -21.77 -39.83 11.16
CA VAL A 130 -22.32 -40.68 12.22
C VAL A 130 -22.04 -42.15 11.91
#